data_AF-A0A660RWI9-F1
#
_entry.id   AF-A0A660RWI9-F1
#
_cell.length_a   1.000
_cell.length_b   1.000
_cell.length_c   1.000
_cell.angle_alpha   90.00
_cell.angle_beta   90.00
_cell.angle_gamma   90.00
#
_symmetry.space_group_name_H-M   'P 1'
#
loop_
_entity.id
_entity.type
_entity.pdbx_description
1 polymer ?
#
loop_
_entity_poly.entity_id
_entity_poly.type
_entity_poly.pdbx_seq_one_letter_code
_entity_poly.pdbx_strand_id
1 'polypeptide(L)'
;MKKKELIQKLSYKFPEIEKEDIKYILDSFFDLMKRALLNENRIEIRGFGVLYLTKGKGVFFTNPKNQQRYYIKEKIRPVFKLGKEFKERLNLPFLASLDLGTQTFRLCLGKHYKGKTYYLLNIRENVRLGEGLVNDKKISEKAFQRGIEALKNFKKIMDTYEVRKYKAVGTAVFRE
;
A
#
# COMPACT_ATOMS: atom_id res chain seq x y z
N MET A 1 6.53 1.22 -4.71
CA MET A 1 5.64 1.27 -5.88
C MET A 1 6.32 2.00 -7.01
N LYS A 2 6.42 1.39 -8.20
CA LYS A 2 7.00 2.04 -9.40
C LYS A 2 5.93 2.76 -10.23
N LYS A 3 6.33 3.64 -11.17
CA LYS A 3 5.41 4.34 -12.09
C LYS A 3 4.51 3.38 -12.88
N LYS A 4 5.06 2.26 -13.38
CA LYS A 4 4.30 1.21 -14.08
C LYS A 4 3.17 0.63 -13.23
N GLU A 5 3.43 0.39 -11.94
CA GLU A 5 2.43 -0.11 -11.00
C GLU A 5 1.36 0.93 -10.69
N LEU A 6 1.73 2.22 -10.62
CA LEU A 6 0.76 3.31 -10.46
C LEU A 6 -0.18 3.39 -11.67
N ILE A 7 0.34 3.33 -12.90
CA ILE A 7 -0.46 3.30 -14.13
C ILE A 7 -1.44 2.12 -14.10
N GLN A 8 -0.95 0.92 -13.75
CA GLN A 8 -1.80 -0.27 -13.67
C GLN A 8 -2.89 -0.14 -12.58
N LYS A 9 -2.57 0.46 -11.42
CA LYS A 9 -3.58 0.72 -10.38
C LYS A 9 -4.61 1.75 -10.83
N LEU A 10 -4.20 2.76 -11.59
CA LEU A 10 -5.11 3.76 -12.13
C LEU A 10 -6.01 3.18 -13.22
N SER A 11 -5.49 2.31 -14.10
CA SER A 11 -6.32 1.67 -15.15
C SER A 11 -7.40 0.77 -14.57
N TYR A 12 -7.13 0.08 -13.45
CA TYR A 12 -8.20 -0.67 -12.76
C TYR A 12 -9.23 0.22 -12.07
N LYS A 13 -8.84 1.45 -11.70
CA LYS A 13 -9.71 2.39 -11.01
C LYS A 13 -10.57 3.20 -11.99
N PHE A 14 -10.04 3.47 -13.17
CA PHE A 14 -10.68 4.20 -14.26
C PHE A 14 -10.68 3.31 -15.51
N PRO A 15 -11.49 2.22 -15.52
CA PRO A 15 -11.54 1.28 -16.65
C PRO A 15 -12.04 1.92 -17.95
N GLU A 16 -12.69 3.07 -17.88
CA GLU A 16 -13.17 3.87 -19.00
C GLU A 16 -12.07 4.69 -19.70
N ILE A 17 -10.86 4.73 -19.15
CA ILE A 17 -9.72 5.47 -19.72
C ILE A 17 -8.67 4.47 -20.20
N GLU A 18 -8.24 4.62 -21.44
CA GLU A 18 -7.18 3.80 -22.02
C GLU A 18 -5.86 3.94 -21.24
N LYS A 19 -5.11 2.85 -21.17
CA LYS A 19 -3.90 2.79 -20.34
C LYS A 19 -2.82 3.76 -20.82
N GLU A 20 -2.71 3.93 -22.13
CA GLU A 20 -1.84 4.88 -22.80
C GLU A 20 -2.20 6.33 -22.42
N ASP A 21 -3.49 6.66 -22.33
CA ASP A 21 -3.96 7.98 -21.91
C ASP A 21 -3.68 8.23 -20.43
N ILE A 22 -3.88 7.23 -19.56
CA ILE A 22 -3.49 7.33 -18.15
C ILE A 22 -1.99 7.62 -18.00
N LYS A 23 -1.16 6.96 -18.81
CA LYS A 23 0.28 7.22 -18.85
C LYS A 23 0.56 8.66 -19.28
N TYR A 24 -0.09 9.14 -20.35
CA TYR A 24 0.08 10.50 -20.85
C TYR A 24 -0.35 11.56 -19.81
N ILE A 25 -1.49 11.36 -19.15
CA ILE A 25 -1.99 12.23 -18.07
C ILE A 25 -1.00 12.26 -16.91
N LEU A 26 -0.48 11.11 -16.50
CA LEU A 26 0.47 11.02 -15.38
C LEU A 26 1.78 11.75 -15.71
N ASP A 27 2.26 11.63 -16.94
CA ASP A 27 3.49 12.27 -17.42
C ASP A 27 3.32 13.78 -17.47
N SER A 28 2.20 14.23 -18.02
CA SER A 28 1.81 15.65 -18.06
C SER A 28 1.68 16.24 -16.66
N PHE A 29 1.08 15.51 -15.71
CA PHE A 29 0.95 15.93 -14.31
C PHE A 29 2.31 16.18 -13.66
N PHE A 30 3.25 15.23 -13.77
CA PHE A 30 4.59 15.40 -13.19
C PHE A 30 5.38 16.51 -13.87
N ASP A 31 5.22 16.70 -15.18
CA ASP A 31 5.89 17.78 -15.89
C ASP A 31 5.34 19.16 -15.47
N LEU A 32 4.03 19.28 -15.30
CA LEU A 32 3.40 20.48 -14.72
C LEU A 32 3.94 20.79 -13.33
N MET A 33 4.06 19.79 -12.46
CA MET A 33 4.66 19.98 -11.13
C MET A 33 6.11 20.45 -11.23
N LYS A 34 6.90 19.85 -12.12
CA LYS A 34 8.31 20.24 -12.33
C LYS A 34 8.41 21.70 -12.76
N ARG A 35 7.63 22.12 -13.77
CA ARG A 35 7.62 23.50 -14.27
C ARG A 35 7.19 24.48 -13.18
N ALA A 36 6.14 24.15 -12.42
CA ALA A 36 5.70 24.98 -11.31
C ALA A 36 6.82 25.17 -10.26
N LEU A 37 7.51 24.11 -9.86
CA LEU A 37 8.64 24.24 -8.92
C LEU A 37 9.80 25.06 -9.50
N LEU A 38 10.16 24.86 -10.77
CA LEU A 38 11.24 25.62 -11.41
C LEU A 38 10.94 27.13 -11.45
N ASN A 39 9.67 27.49 -11.53
CA ASN A 39 9.20 28.88 -11.44
C ASN A 39 9.03 29.37 -9.99
N GLU A 40 9.61 28.68 -9.01
CA GLU A 40 9.50 28.95 -7.57
C GLU A 40 8.06 28.92 -7.01
N ASN A 41 7.10 28.35 -7.76
CA ASN A 41 5.72 28.26 -7.30
C ASN A 41 5.56 27.20 -6.20
N ARG A 42 4.68 27.51 -5.25
CA ARG A 42 4.22 26.58 -4.22
C ARG A 42 3.05 25.76 -4.75
N ILE A 43 3.22 24.44 -4.83
CA ILE A 43 2.17 23.50 -5.26
C ILE A 43 1.44 23.01 -4.02
N GLU A 44 0.13 23.24 -3.95
CA GLU A 44 -0.73 22.72 -2.89
C GLU A 44 -1.75 21.75 -3.46
N ILE A 45 -1.77 20.53 -2.91
CA ILE A 45 -2.77 19.52 -3.21
C ILE A 45 -3.56 19.28 -1.93
N ARG A 46 -4.81 19.79 -1.88
CA ARG A 46 -5.68 19.69 -0.69
C ARG A 46 -5.81 18.24 -0.23
N GLY A 47 -5.74 18.03 1.07
CA GLY A 47 -5.76 16.69 1.70
C GLY A 47 -4.46 15.89 1.55
N PHE A 48 -3.61 16.18 0.55
CA PHE A 48 -2.37 15.46 0.30
C PHE A 48 -1.15 16.15 0.92
N GLY A 49 -0.91 17.42 0.57
CA GLY A 49 0.23 18.17 1.08
C GLY A 49 0.68 19.30 0.18
N VAL A 50 1.84 19.85 0.52
CA VAL A 50 2.41 21.05 -0.10
C VAL A 50 3.83 20.76 -0.53
N LEU A 51 4.17 21.11 -1.77
CA LEU A 51 5.50 20.98 -2.34
C LEU A 51 6.02 22.37 -2.75
N TYR A 52 7.24 22.71 -2.33
CA TYR A 52 7.86 24.00 -2.64
C TYR A 52 9.39 23.89 -2.59
N LEU A 53 10.10 24.84 -3.19
CA LEU A 53 11.56 24.90 -3.14
C LEU A 53 12.04 25.72 -1.93
N THR A 54 13.13 25.28 -1.31
CA THR A 54 13.83 26.06 -0.27
C THR A 54 15.32 26.13 -0.60
N LYS A 55 15.94 27.28 -0.34
CA LYS A 55 17.40 27.42 -0.33
C LYS A 55 17.94 26.87 0.99
N GLY A 56 18.76 25.82 0.93
CA GLY A 56 19.47 25.29 2.08
C GLY A 56 20.81 26.00 2.26
N LYS A 57 21.16 26.35 3.50
CA LYS A 57 22.45 26.97 3.82
C LYS A 57 23.61 26.01 3.49
N GLY A 58 24.76 26.57 3.12
CA GLY A 58 26.00 25.79 3.00
C GLY A 58 26.38 25.18 4.35
N VAL A 59 26.87 23.93 4.32
CA VAL A 59 27.23 23.19 5.54
C VAL A 59 28.61 22.57 5.39
N PHE A 60 29.39 22.57 6.47
CA PHE A 60 30.59 21.75 6.52
C PHE A 60 30.19 20.30 6.78
N PHE A 61 30.63 19.40 5.90
CA PHE A 61 30.45 17.96 6.03
C PHE A 61 31.79 17.32 6.34
N THR A 62 31.83 16.54 7.42
CA THR A 62 32.99 15.71 7.75
C THR A 62 32.74 14.32 7.22
N ASN A 63 33.63 13.82 6.37
CA ASN A 63 33.53 12.46 5.86
C ASN A 63 33.88 11.48 7.00
N PRO A 64 32.94 10.61 7.41
CA PRO A 64 33.14 9.71 8.55
C PRO A 64 34.27 8.69 8.32
N LYS A 65 34.67 8.42 7.07
CA LYS A 65 35.72 7.44 6.75
C LYS A 65 37.13 7.97 6.95
N ASN A 66 37.38 9.24 6.65
CA ASN A 66 38.73 9.82 6.61
C ASN A 66 38.87 11.10 7.45
N GLN A 67 37.83 11.51 8.18
CA GLN A 67 37.77 12.74 9.00
C GLN A 67 38.06 14.04 8.23
N GLN A 68 38.12 14.01 6.90
CA GLN A 68 38.33 15.21 6.10
C GLN A 68 37.06 16.06 6.06
N ARG A 69 37.25 17.37 6.19
CA ARG A 69 36.17 18.36 6.24
C ARG A 69 36.01 19.02 4.87
N TYR A 70 34.79 18.98 4.33
CA TYR A 70 34.42 19.58 3.06
C TYR A 70 33.37 20.67 3.27
N TYR A 71 33.46 21.77 2.54
CA TYR A 71 32.38 22.75 2.48
C TYR A 71 31.40 22.37 1.37
N ILE A 72 30.16 22.05 1.75
CA ILE A 72 29.06 21.83 0.82
C ILE A 72 28.39 23.17 0.57
N LYS A 73 28.47 23.68 -0.66
CA LYS A 73 27.81 24.91 -1.08
C LYS A 73 26.29 24.82 -0.87
N GLU A 74 25.66 25.98 -0.71
CA GLU A 74 24.21 26.08 -0.66
C GLU A 74 23.56 25.45 -1.89
N LYS A 75 22.42 24.81 -1.67
CA LYS A 75 21.65 24.17 -2.75
C LYS A 75 20.17 24.35 -2.53
N ILE A 76 19.45 24.49 -3.64
CA ILE A 76 18.01 24.45 -3.65
C ILE A 76 17.57 23.01 -3.48
N ARG A 77 16.58 22.78 -2.62
CA ARG A 77 15.96 21.46 -2.43
C ARG A 77 14.44 21.56 -2.44
N PRO A 78 13.73 20.59 -3.02
CA PRO A 78 12.30 20.47 -2.85
C PRO A 78 11.98 20.04 -1.42
N VAL A 79 10.95 20.63 -0.84
CA VAL A 79 10.40 20.27 0.46
C VAL A 79 8.95 19.88 0.27
N PHE A 80 8.59 18.69 0.77
CA PHE A 80 7.21 18.24 0.85
C PHE A 80 6.74 18.29 2.31
N LYS A 81 5.68 19.05 2.57
CA LYS A 81 4.96 19.04 3.85
C LYS A 81 3.67 18.23 3.71
N LEU A 82 3.54 17.19 4.52
CA LEU A 82 2.34 16.35 4.56
C LEU A 82 1.12 17.17 4.97
N GLY A 83 0.01 16.99 4.24
CA GLY A 83 -1.29 17.51 4.65
C GLY A 83 -1.81 16.79 5.89
N LYS A 84 -2.68 17.46 6.66
CA LYS A 84 -3.28 16.90 7.89
C LYS A 84 -3.98 15.56 7.63
N GLU A 85 -4.83 15.49 6.61
CA GLU A 85 -5.57 14.28 6.25
C GLU A 85 -4.64 13.13 5.86
N PHE A 86 -3.62 13.40 5.03
CA PHE A 86 -2.67 12.37 4.64
C PHE A 86 -1.85 11.85 5.83
N LYS A 87 -1.42 12.75 6.73
CA LYS A 87 -0.72 12.38 7.97
C LYS A 87 -1.59 11.52 8.88
N GLU A 88 -2.86 11.90 9.07
CA GLU A 88 -3.82 11.12 9.85
C GLU A 88 -3.98 9.71 9.26
N ARG A 89 -4.23 9.62 7.95
CA ARG A 89 -4.39 8.32 7.25
C ARG A 89 -3.14 7.45 7.32
N LEU A 90 -1.94 8.04 7.28
CA LEU A 90 -0.68 7.32 7.38
C LEU A 90 -0.52 6.68 8.75
N ASN A 91 -0.95 7.36 9.80
CA ASN A 91 -0.78 6.92 11.19
C ASN A 91 -1.90 6.00 11.70
N LEU A 92 -2.96 5.77 10.92
CA LEU A 92 -3.98 4.81 11.30
C LEU A 92 -3.44 3.37 11.27
N PRO A 93 -3.86 2.51 12.22
CA PRO A 93 -3.50 1.11 12.19
C PRO A 93 -4.08 0.41 10.96
N PHE A 94 -3.39 -0.61 10.48
CA PHE A 94 -3.96 -1.52 9.51
C PHE A 94 -4.97 -2.45 10.19
N LEU A 95 -6.03 -2.74 9.44
CA LEU A 95 -7.05 -3.73 9.77
C LEU A 95 -6.96 -4.87 8.76
N ALA A 96 -7.27 -6.08 9.20
CA ALA A 96 -7.44 -7.21 8.29
C ALA A 96 -8.82 -7.86 8.41
N SER A 97 -9.32 -8.38 7.30
CA SER A 97 -10.46 -9.28 7.29
C SER A 97 -10.09 -10.56 6.56
N LEU A 98 -10.43 -11.70 7.16
CA LEU A 98 -10.24 -13.01 6.59
C LEU A 98 -11.60 -13.58 6.20
N ASP A 99 -11.71 -14.02 4.95
CA ASP A 99 -12.86 -14.77 4.42
C ASP A 99 -12.38 -16.20 4.18
N LEU A 100 -12.81 -17.12 5.05
CA LEU A 100 -12.40 -18.52 5.06
C LEU A 100 -13.47 -19.35 4.35
N GLY A 101 -13.43 -19.30 3.01
CA GLY A 101 -14.34 -20.04 2.16
C GLY A 101 -13.96 -21.51 2.02
N THR A 102 -14.95 -22.32 1.63
CA THR A 102 -14.78 -23.75 1.32
C THR A 102 -13.75 -23.98 0.20
N GLN A 103 -13.72 -23.11 -0.80
CA GLN A 103 -12.78 -23.22 -1.93
C GLN A 103 -11.53 -22.37 -1.70
N THR A 104 -11.69 -21.15 -1.21
CA THR A 104 -10.64 -20.13 -1.24
C THR A 104 -10.65 -19.35 0.06
N PHE A 105 -9.47 -19.15 0.63
CA PHE A 105 -9.24 -18.21 1.71
C PHE A 105 -8.85 -16.86 1.13
N ARG A 106 -9.34 -15.78 1.73
CA ARG A 106 -8.98 -14.42 1.32
C ARG A 106 -8.51 -13.61 2.51
N LEU A 107 -7.42 -12.87 2.33
CA LEU A 107 -6.95 -11.84 3.25
C LEU A 107 -7.15 -10.49 2.57
N CYS A 108 -8.00 -9.64 3.15
CA CYS A 108 -8.06 -8.23 2.80
C CYS A 108 -7.39 -7.41 3.91
N LEU A 109 -6.48 -6.53 3.53
CA LEU A 109 -5.76 -5.65 4.44
C LEU A 109 -5.96 -4.21 4.00
N GLY A 110 -6.30 -3.32 4.93
CA GLY A 110 -6.58 -1.92 4.62
C GLY A 110 -6.67 -1.03 5.85
N LYS A 111 -7.08 0.22 5.62
CA LYS A 111 -7.32 1.21 6.68
C LYS A 111 -8.72 1.76 6.54
N HIS A 112 -9.38 2.03 7.67
CA HIS A 112 -10.67 2.71 7.69
C HIS A 112 -10.48 4.14 8.20
N TYR A 113 -10.96 5.13 7.45
CA TYR A 113 -10.86 6.54 7.82
C TYR A 113 -12.10 7.30 7.36
N LYS A 114 -12.77 7.97 8.29
CA LYS A 114 -13.96 8.82 8.06
C LYS A 114 -15.02 8.13 7.18
N GLY A 115 -15.41 6.91 7.54
CA GLY A 115 -16.42 6.13 6.81
C GLY A 115 -15.92 5.48 5.52
N LYS A 116 -14.68 5.75 5.08
CA LYS A 116 -14.10 5.18 3.86
C LYS A 116 -13.06 4.12 4.19
N THR A 117 -13.14 3.00 3.47
CA THR A 117 -12.14 1.93 3.54
C THR A 117 -11.15 2.07 2.40
N TYR A 118 -9.86 2.04 2.74
CA TYR A 118 -8.74 2.09 1.81
C TYR A 118 -8.04 0.74 1.83
N TYR A 119 -8.25 -0.06 0.78
CA TYR A 119 -7.61 -1.36 0.63
C TYR A 119 -6.13 -1.19 0.24
N LEU A 120 -5.26 -1.90 0.94
CA LEU A 120 -3.85 -2.02 0.57
C LEU A 120 -3.59 -3.31 -0.21
N LEU A 121 -4.14 -4.43 0.26
CA LEU A 121 -3.93 -5.76 -0.31
C LEU A 121 -5.23 -6.58 -0.29
N ASN A 122 -5.40 -7.43 -1.30
CA ASN A 122 -6.41 -8.49 -1.37
C ASN A 122 -5.74 -9.74 -1.93
N ILE A 123 -5.52 -10.73 -1.08
CA ILE A 123 -4.77 -11.95 -1.39
C ILE A 123 -5.73 -13.13 -1.32
N ARG A 124 -5.58 -14.08 -2.24
CA ARG A 124 -6.43 -15.26 -2.33
C ARG A 124 -5.57 -16.51 -2.38
N GLU A 125 -5.91 -17.49 -1.57
CA GLU A 125 -5.25 -18.80 -1.50
C GLU A 125 -6.26 -19.91 -1.76
N ASN A 126 -5.97 -20.79 -2.70
CA ASN A 126 -6.88 -21.88 -3.08
C ASN A 126 -6.68 -23.08 -2.16
N VAL A 127 -7.57 -23.26 -1.17
CA VAL A 127 -7.43 -24.26 -0.12
C VAL A 127 -8.25 -25.52 -0.39
N ARG A 128 -9.44 -25.38 -0.98
CA ARG A 128 -10.38 -26.47 -1.25
C ARG A 128 -10.74 -27.31 -0.01
N LEU A 129 -11.07 -26.65 1.10
CA LEU A 129 -11.54 -27.31 2.34
C LEU A 129 -12.74 -28.24 2.15
N GLY A 130 -13.55 -28.04 1.11
CA GLY A 130 -14.68 -28.93 0.82
C GLY A 130 -14.28 -30.34 0.37
N GLU A 131 -13.02 -30.56 0.01
CA GLU A 131 -12.52 -31.87 -0.40
C GLU A 131 -12.60 -32.88 0.76
N GLY A 132 -13.34 -33.98 0.55
CA GLY A 132 -13.56 -35.04 1.53
C GLY A 132 -14.92 -34.97 2.25
N LEU A 133 -15.58 -33.80 2.26
CA LEU A 133 -16.87 -33.63 2.95
C LEU A 133 -17.99 -34.44 2.32
N VAL A 134 -17.93 -34.67 1.00
CA VAL A 134 -18.95 -35.43 0.26
C VAL A 134 -18.95 -36.91 0.62
N ASN A 135 -17.76 -37.47 0.87
CA ASN A 135 -17.60 -38.92 1.05
C ASN A 135 -17.59 -39.30 2.53
N ASP A 136 -16.76 -38.63 3.34
CA ASP A 136 -16.48 -39.05 4.72
C ASP A 136 -17.02 -38.05 5.75
N LYS A 137 -17.72 -36.99 5.30
CA LYS A 137 -18.13 -35.82 6.11
C LYS A 137 -16.96 -35.16 6.87
N LYS A 138 -15.72 -35.43 6.43
CA LYS A 138 -14.48 -34.92 7.04
C LYS A 138 -13.68 -34.17 6.01
N ILE A 139 -13.01 -33.11 6.45
CA ILE A 139 -12.05 -32.39 5.62
C ILE A 139 -10.87 -33.33 5.36
N SER A 140 -10.46 -33.47 4.09
CA SER A 140 -9.27 -34.25 3.75
C SER A 140 -8.01 -33.66 4.39
N GLU A 141 -7.07 -34.52 4.79
CA GLU A 141 -5.81 -34.10 5.41
C GLU A 141 -5.03 -33.12 4.51
N LYS A 142 -5.02 -33.35 3.19
CA LYS A 142 -4.42 -32.44 2.21
C LYS A 142 -5.06 -31.05 2.23
N ALA A 143 -6.39 -30.97 2.28
CA ALA A 143 -7.09 -29.69 2.34
C ALA A 143 -6.85 -28.97 3.67
N PHE A 144 -6.80 -29.71 4.77
CA PHE A 144 -6.47 -29.18 6.08
C PHE A 144 -5.06 -28.56 6.08
N GLN A 145 -4.06 -29.28 5.55
CA GLN A 145 -2.68 -28.80 5.48
C GLN A 145 -2.56 -27.53 4.64
N ARG A 146 -3.20 -27.48 3.47
CA ARG A 146 -3.24 -26.25 2.64
C ARG A 146 -3.87 -25.08 3.38
N GLY A 147 -4.91 -25.33 4.19
CA GLY A 147 -5.58 -24.31 4.99
C GLY A 147 -4.65 -23.71 6.04
N ILE A 148 -3.92 -24.57 6.77
CA ILE A 148 -2.92 -24.14 7.75
C ILE A 148 -1.80 -23.34 7.08
N GLU A 149 -1.32 -23.78 5.92
CA GLU A 149 -0.25 -23.08 5.20
C GLU A 149 -0.70 -21.70 4.70
N ALA A 150 -1.92 -21.60 4.16
CA ALA A 150 -2.52 -20.31 3.78
C ALA A 150 -2.63 -19.35 4.97
N LEU A 151 -3.09 -19.84 6.14
CA LEU A 151 -3.19 -19.02 7.35
C LEU A 151 -1.80 -18.58 7.87
N LYS A 152 -0.79 -19.44 7.80
CA LYS A 152 0.60 -19.08 8.13
C LYS A 152 1.13 -17.98 7.23
N ASN A 153 0.85 -18.06 5.92
CA ASN A 153 1.23 -17.02 4.98
C ASN A 153 0.50 -15.70 5.27
N PHE A 154 -0.80 -15.74 5.54
CA PHE A 154 -1.57 -14.56 5.94
C PHE A 154 -1.04 -13.93 7.23
N LYS A 155 -0.66 -14.73 8.23
CA LYS A 155 -0.04 -14.23 9.45
C LYS A 155 1.26 -13.49 9.18
N LYS A 156 2.19 -14.05 8.39
CA LYS A 156 3.45 -13.38 8.03
C LYS A 156 3.21 -12.00 7.39
N ILE A 157 2.19 -11.93 6.53
CA ILE A 157 1.79 -10.68 5.87
C ILE A 157 1.22 -9.70 6.90
N MET A 158 0.30 -10.14 7.74
CA MET A 158 -0.28 -9.30 8.79
C MET A 158 0.77 -8.77 9.78
N ASP A 159 1.74 -9.60 10.16
CA ASP A 159 2.84 -9.21 11.05
C ASP A 159 3.73 -8.13 10.40
N THR A 160 3.99 -8.22 9.09
CA THR A 160 4.75 -7.21 8.33
C THR A 160 4.09 -5.83 8.36
N TYR A 161 2.77 -5.78 8.47
CA TYR A 161 1.98 -4.55 8.55
C TYR A 161 1.51 -4.21 9.99
N GLU A 162 2.04 -4.92 10.98
CA GLU A 162 1.69 -4.76 12.40
C GLU A 162 0.17 -4.76 12.65
N VAL A 163 -0.57 -5.63 11.97
CA VAL A 163 -2.03 -5.70 12.10
C VAL A 163 -2.39 -6.24 13.48
N ARG A 164 -2.98 -5.38 14.32
CA ARG A 164 -3.45 -5.77 15.66
C ARG A 164 -4.94 -6.10 15.73
N LYS A 165 -5.72 -5.64 14.75
CA LYS A 165 -7.18 -5.85 14.70
C LYS A 165 -7.54 -6.56 13.42
N TYR A 166 -8.14 -7.74 13.56
CA TYR A 166 -8.63 -8.51 12.44
C TYR A 166 -9.93 -9.22 12.77
N LYS A 167 -10.70 -9.57 11.73
CA LYS A 167 -11.91 -10.39 11.85
C LYS A 167 -11.85 -11.51 10.83
N ALA A 168 -12.08 -12.74 11.26
CA ALA A 168 -12.26 -13.88 10.37
C ALA A 168 -13.74 -14.25 10.28
N VAL A 169 -14.18 -14.61 9.08
CA VAL A 169 -15.53 -15.13 8.82
C VAL A 169 -15.36 -16.44 8.05
N GLY A 170 -16.05 -17.50 8.50
CA GLY A 170 -16.02 -18.81 7.87
C GLY A 170 -17.34 -19.18 7.21
N THR A 171 -17.29 -20.00 6.16
CA THR A 171 -18.48 -20.62 5.56
C THR A 171 -18.98 -21.81 6.40
N ALA A 172 -19.99 -22.52 5.90
CA ALA A 172 -20.61 -23.67 6.56
C ALA A 172 -19.63 -24.76 7.02
N VAL A 173 -18.45 -24.89 6.40
CA VAL A 173 -17.41 -25.86 6.80
C VAL A 173 -16.88 -25.61 8.21
N PHE A 174 -17.02 -24.38 8.71
CA PHE A 174 -16.62 -23.98 10.06
C PHE A 174 -17.79 -23.89 11.04
N ARG A 175 -19.00 -24.26 10.61
CA ARG A 175 -20.19 -24.30 11.49
C ARG A 175 -20.31 -25.71 12.07
N GLU A 176 -20.71 -25.79 13.34
CA GLU A 176 -21.04 -27.04 14.03
C GLU A 176 -22.27 -27.73 13.42
#